data_AF-A0A954NGI1-F1
#
_entry.id   AF-A0A954NGI1-F1
#
_cell.length_a   1.000
_cell.length_b   1.000
_cell.length_c   1.000
_cell.angle_alpha   90.00
_cell.angle_beta   90.00
_cell.angle_gamma   90.00
#
_symmetry.space_group_name_H-M   'P 1'
#
loop_
_entity.id
_entity.type
_entity.pdbx_description
1 polymer ?
#
loop_
_entity_poly.entity_id
_entity_poly.type
_entity_poly.pdbx_seq_one_letter_code
_entity_poly.pdbx_strand_id
1 'polypeptide(L)'
;MSSAPTGRTGKSDGASSDSPKKSSPKKGSKKGRQPQPAVKIGKPLRELIDAGRKSPFLWALSGNEGQGALVSDLELWHSGASQRKLAEEAIDRLEQWLASTIDAGCDEALRALQSLEFLPQLANLRSKLEMRSKTDTTESEMRLIDLSQRIIERAENVAALSTSSMPDDILWQLLTTVELPLAISAVVRRGRSSLGRFDGIREATHRLLDDYCDNDGQPRAGGIDQLRPLVASLVRSAHWARSLKIKLLQHELLGLFDGLVEQMLRFTRLDRSALGNDQRDWSWSKRLVERALELCSDDELPMLSHLACRVGRKETRNYVESLRSASSHSDWAKTSMLRSRWEAKSPKLLVTHDQGRVHLELETVLPILMGEWQLSIDRNGKPLRGEGDWSVVCWHEDDSVAYLELERTYGKETRVQRQILLGREDEFVYLSDVILGTEEATWDYRGELRLADGMHVIPEEETRELRLRGLGPKNEELTAAAIVPLALPEWKLPRTDGNLESSSDKIVHYQHAVGERLYFPLFLDIRSWRATSPLTWRRLTVAEHLSICDPNIAQAFRVQVGWEQWAFYRSLAAPNNRTFMGENLISEFFAGQFDQDEGMNELLRIEEE
;
A
#
# COMPACT_ATOMS: atom_id res chain seq x y z
N MET A 1 51.10 13.16 18.19
CA MET A 1 51.51 12.11 19.14
C MET A 1 50.70 10.87 18.83
N SER A 2 51.21 9.68 18.57
CA SER A 2 52.57 9.18 18.47
C SER A 2 52.51 7.86 17.69
N SER A 3 53.38 7.75 16.68
CA SER A 3 54.18 6.58 16.30
C SER A 3 53.55 5.17 16.12
N ALA A 4 53.63 4.68 14.87
CA ALA A 4 54.04 3.31 14.53
C ALA A 4 55.42 2.95 15.18
N PRO A 5 55.90 1.68 15.15
CA PRO A 5 56.71 1.30 13.98
C PRO A 5 56.79 -0.21 13.63
N THR A 6 57.14 -0.48 12.35
CA THR A 6 58.11 -1.48 11.80
C THR A 6 58.08 -2.94 12.29
N GLY A 7 58.19 -3.99 11.47
CA GLY A 7 58.71 -4.18 10.12
C GLY A 7 59.40 -5.56 10.05
N ARG A 8 59.50 -6.20 8.87
CA ARG A 8 60.62 -7.09 8.53
C ARG A 8 60.64 -7.48 7.05
N THR A 9 61.87 -7.56 6.57
CA THR A 9 62.36 -7.65 5.20
C THR A 9 62.81 -9.08 4.86
N GLY A 10 62.82 -9.37 3.56
CA GLY A 10 63.91 -10.12 2.91
C GLY A 10 63.66 -11.60 2.61
N LYS A 11 63.63 -11.95 1.31
CA LYS A 11 64.80 -12.58 0.64
C LYS A 11 64.56 -12.77 -0.85
N SER A 12 65.64 -12.55 -1.59
CA SER A 12 65.82 -12.65 -3.03
C SER A 12 66.56 -13.94 -3.42
N ASP A 13 66.50 -14.22 -4.72
CA ASP A 13 67.50 -14.87 -5.59
C ASP A 13 67.55 -16.39 -5.81
N GLY A 14 67.68 -16.75 -7.09
CA GLY A 14 68.02 -18.07 -7.66
C GLY A 14 67.30 -18.32 -9.00
N ALA A 15 67.69 -17.68 -10.11
CA ALA A 15 68.80 -18.01 -11.04
C ALA A 15 68.61 -19.28 -11.93
N SER A 16 68.38 -19.00 -13.22
CA SER A 16 68.82 -19.66 -14.47
C SER A 16 68.76 -21.18 -14.68
N SER A 17 68.19 -21.59 -15.83
CA SER A 17 68.94 -22.35 -16.84
C SER A 17 68.22 -22.36 -18.20
N ASP A 18 68.92 -21.87 -19.21
CA ASP A 18 68.65 -21.97 -20.64
C ASP A 18 68.61 -23.42 -21.16
N SER A 19 67.80 -23.66 -22.21
CA SER A 19 68.19 -24.47 -23.37
C SER A 19 67.17 -24.37 -24.52
N PRO A 20 67.60 -24.11 -25.77
CA PRO A 20 66.73 -23.86 -26.91
C PRO A 20 66.39 -25.15 -27.67
N LYS A 21 65.11 -25.37 -28.00
CA LYS A 21 64.69 -26.44 -28.92
C LYS A 21 63.88 -25.92 -30.11
N LYS A 22 64.61 -25.84 -31.23
CA LYS A 22 64.24 -26.19 -32.62
C LYS A 22 62.79 -25.91 -33.07
N SER A 23 62.67 -24.85 -33.86
CA SER A 23 61.58 -24.55 -34.79
C SER A 23 61.44 -25.63 -35.88
N SER A 24 60.22 -26.13 -36.08
CA SER A 24 59.80 -26.91 -37.24
C SER A 24 58.49 -26.32 -37.79
N PRO A 25 58.30 -26.21 -39.12
CA PRO A 25 57.15 -25.53 -39.70
C PRO A 25 55.94 -26.46 -39.75
N LYS A 26 54.90 -26.19 -38.96
CA LYS A 26 53.61 -26.90 -39.06
C LYS A 26 52.58 -26.08 -39.81
N LYS A 27 52.29 -26.60 -41.01
CA LYS A 27 51.15 -26.42 -41.91
C LYS A 27 49.92 -25.77 -41.27
N GLY A 28 49.39 -24.75 -41.94
CA GLY A 28 48.12 -24.12 -41.65
C GLY A 28 46.96 -25.12 -41.69
N SER A 29 46.31 -25.33 -40.55
CA SER A 29 44.98 -25.92 -40.49
C SER A 29 43.96 -24.78 -40.52
N LYS A 30 43.07 -24.77 -41.51
CA LYS A 30 41.81 -24.04 -41.46
C LYS A 30 41.10 -24.42 -40.15
N LYS A 31 41.14 -23.54 -39.14
CA LYS A 31 40.21 -23.60 -38.01
C LYS A 31 38.82 -23.35 -38.58
N GLY A 32 38.10 -24.43 -38.90
CA GLY A 32 36.66 -24.35 -39.00
C GLY A 32 36.15 -23.72 -37.71
N ARG A 33 35.32 -22.68 -37.82
CA ARG A 33 34.53 -22.17 -36.69
C ARG A 33 33.94 -23.39 -36.00
N GLN A 34 34.37 -23.68 -34.76
CA GLN A 34 33.63 -24.59 -33.93
C GLN A 34 32.19 -24.07 -33.88
N PRO A 35 31.18 -24.90 -34.17
CA PRO A 35 29.80 -24.48 -33.98
C PRO A 35 29.69 -23.95 -32.55
N GLN A 36 29.23 -22.71 -32.40
CA GLN A 36 28.93 -22.19 -31.07
C GLN A 36 27.99 -23.20 -30.39
N PRO A 37 28.23 -23.57 -29.13
CA PRO A 37 27.37 -24.51 -28.43
C PRO A 37 25.93 -24.00 -28.53
N ALA A 38 25.02 -24.89 -28.96
CA ALA A 38 23.61 -24.58 -29.09
C ALA A 38 23.13 -23.84 -27.83
N VAL A 39 22.59 -22.64 -28.03
CA VAL A 39 22.16 -21.77 -26.93
C VAL A 39 21.05 -22.51 -26.18
N LYS A 40 21.35 -22.98 -24.96
CA LYS A 40 20.32 -23.54 -24.07
C LYS A 40 19.43 -22.40 -23.61
N ILE A 41 18.24 -22.33 -24.22
CA ILE A 41 17.17 -21.40 -23.87
C ILE A 41 16.83 -21.55 -22.39
N GLY A 42 16.64 -20.42 -21.70
CA GLY A 42 16.06 -20.42 -20.36
C GLY A 42 14.64 -21.02 -20.37
N LYS A 43 14.21 -21.57 -19.23
CA LYS A 43 12.80 -21.96 -19.07
C LYS A 43 11.91 -20.69 -19.17
N PRO A 44 10.73 -20.77 -19.79
CA PRO A 44 9.79 -19.64 -19.81
C PRO A 44 9.36 -19.25 -18.40
N LEU A 45 9.02 -17.98 -18.17
CA LEU A 45 8.70 -17.44 -16.84
C LEU A 45 7.59 -18.23 -16.13
N ARG A 46 6.59 -18.71 -16.88
CA ARG A 46 5.53 -19.56 -16.37
C ARG A 46 6.05 -20.82 -15.69
N GLU A 47 7.06 -21.47 -16.26
CA GLU A 47 7.70 -22.64 -15.66
C GLU A 47 8.59 -22.28 -14.47
N LEU A 48 9.09 -21.04 -14.43
CA LEU A 48 9.89 -20.53 -13.31
C LEU A 48 9.04 -20.17 -12.09
N ILE A 49 7.85 -19.60 -12.32
CA ILE A 49 6.98 -19.02 -11.27
C ILE A 49 5.73 -19.87 -11.00
N ASP A 50 5.40 -20.85 -11.84
CA ASP A 50 4.12 -21.59 -11.77
C ASP A 50 2.92 -20.64 -11.54
N ALA A 51 2.74 -19.72 -12.49
CA ALA A 51 1.68 -18.70 -12.45
C ALA A 51 0.28 -19.24 -12.84
N GLY A 52 0.22 -20.49 -13.32
CA GLY A 52 -1.03 -21.19 -13.60
C GLY A 52 -1.45 -21.13 -15.04
N ARG A 53 -2.75 -20.89 -15.28
CA ARG A 53 -3.32 -20.75 -16.64
C ARG A 53 -3.30 -19.30 -17.14
N LYS A 54 -3.22 -18.33 -16.22
CA LYS A 54 -3.19 -16.91 -16.53
C LYS A 54 -1.76 -16.40 -16.59
N SER A 55 -1.53 -15.34 -17.35
CA SER A 55 -0.24 -14.67 -17.41
C SER A 55 0.13 -14.07 -16.05
N PRO A 56 1.38 -14.22 -15.57
CA PRO A 56 1.88 -13.55 -14.36
C PRO A 56 2.04 -12.03 -14.54
N PHE A 57 1.92 -11.49 -15.75
CA PHE A 57 1.99 -10.05 -16.01
C PHE A 57 0.64 -9.36 -15.76
N LEU A 58 -0.46 -10.10 -15.72
CA LEU A 58 -1.76 -9.60 -15.24
C LEU A 58 -1.71 -9.17 -13.76
N TRP A 59 -0.71 -9.64 -13.01
CA TRP A 59 -0.46 -9.20 -11.64
C TRP A 59 0.00 -7.75 -11.55
N ALA A 60 0.52 -7.18 -12.64
CA ALA A 60 1.05 -5.82 -12.69
C ALA A 60 0.10 -4.77 -13.31
N LEU A 61 -1.13 -5.15 -13.64
CA LEU A 61 -2.10 -4.20 -14.21
C LEU A 61 -2.71 -3.32 -13.10
N SER A 62 -2.59 -2.01 -13.18
CA SER A 62 -3.40 -1.11 -12.34
C SER A 62 -4.76 -0.84 -13.00
N GLY A 63 -5.69 -0.21 -12.28
CA GLY A 63 -7.08 0.01 -12.69
C GLY A 63 -7.32 1.04 -13.81
N ASN A 64 -6.29 1.66 -14.39
CA ASN A 64 -6.46 2.74 -15.38
C ASN A 64 -6.94 2.23 -16.77
N GLU A 65 -7.69 3.09 -17.49
CA GLU A 65 -8.36 2.80 -18.77
C GLU A 65 -7.44 2.20 -19.85
N GLY A 66 -7.96 1.29 -20.68
CA GLY A 66 -7.22 0.62 -21.77
C GLY A 66 -6.95 -0.88 -21.57
N GLN A 67 -7.36 -1.45 -20.43
CA GLN A 67 -7.02 -2.82 -20.03
C GLN A 67 -7.69 -3.94 -20.84
N GLY A 68 -8.89 -3.74 -21.40
CA GLY A 68 -9.61 -4.84 -22.07
C GLY A 68 -8.81 -5.45 -23.22
N ALA A 69 -8.24 -4.59 -24.07
CA ALA A 69 -7.36 -5.02 -25.17
C ALA A 69 -6.05 -5.62 -24.63
N LEU A 70 -5.42 -4.98 -23.64
CA LEU A 70 -4.16 -5.45 -23.06
C LEU A 70 -4.28 -6.81 -22.37
N VAL A 71 -5.32 -7.03 -21.56
CA VAL A 71 -5.60 -8.31 -20.92
C VAL A 71 -5.82 -9.37 -21.99
N SER A 72 -6.62 -9.05 -23.02
CA SER A 72 -6.83 -9.95 -24.16
C SER A 72 -5.53 -10.30 -24.86
N ASP A 73 -4.64 -9.33 -25.08
CA ASP A 73 -3.36 -9.54 -25.76
C ASP A 73 -2.39 -10.36 -24.89
N LEU A 74 -2.26 -10.03 -23.61
CA LEU A 74 -1.43 -10.80 -22.66
C LEU A 74 -1.91 -12.25 -22.55
N GLU A 75 -3.22 -12.48 -22.46
CA GLU A 75 -3.77 -13.85 -22.41
C GLU A 75 -3.60 -14.58 -23.75
N LEU A 76 -3.83 -13.90 -24.88
CA LEU A 76 -3.62 -14.46 -26.22
C LEU A 76 -2.16 -14.91 -26.40
N TRP A 77 -1.21 -14.02 -26.13
CA TRP A 77 0.21 -14.33 -26.24
C TRP A 77 0.64 -15.40 -25.24
N HIS A 78 0.14 -15.35 -24.01
CA HIS A 78 0.43 -16.38 -23.01
C HIS A 78 -0.07 -17.77 -23.45
N SER A 79 -1.26 -17.83 -24.04
CA SER A 79 -1.83 -19.08 -24.55
C SER A 79 -1.01 -19.64 -25.71
N GLY A 80 -0.57 -18.80 -26.65
CA GLY A 80 0.31 -19.17 -27.76
C GLY A 80 1.66 -19.71 -27.30
N ALA A 81 2.24 -19.12 -26.24
CA ALA A 81 3.46 -19.62 -25.61
C ALA A 81 3.31 -21.07 -25.13
N SER A 82 2.18 -21.37 -24.50
CA SER A 82 1.91 -22.69 -23.93
C SER A 82 1.75 -23.77 -25.01
N GLN A 83 1.16 -23.40 -26.14
CA GLN A 83 0.92 -24.31 -27.27
C GLN A 83 2.13 -24.47 -28.18
N ARG A 84 3.24 -23.74 -27.90
CA ARG A 84 4.49 -23.76 -28.69
C ARG A 84 4.30 -23.40 -30.17
N LYS A 85 3.18 -22.75 -30.50
CA LYS A 85 2.79 -22.25 -31.82
C LYS A 85 1.99 -20.97 -31.61
N LEU A 86 2.43 -19.87 -32.21
CA LEU A 86 1.63 -18.65 -32.29
C LEU A 86 0.61 -18.81 -33.41
N ALA A 87 -0.65 -18.47 -33.14
CA ALA A 87 -1.66 -18.32 -34.19
C ALA A 87 -1.32 -17.10 -35.05
N GLU A 88 -1.73 -17.08 -36.33
CA GLU A 88 -1.51 -15.93 -37.22
C GLU A 88 -2.09 -14.65 -36.61
N GLU A 89 -3.27 -14.72 -35.99
CA GLU A 89 -3.87 -13.59 -35.26
C GLU A 89 -2.91 -12.98 -34.21
N ALA A 90 -2.17 -13.82 -33.47
CA ALA A 90 -1.24 -13.34 -32.46
C ALA A 90 0.00 -12.67 -33.09
N ILE A 91 0.40 -13.10 -34.29
CA ILE A 91 1.48 -12.49 -35.06
C ILE A 91 1.02 -11.13 -35.60
N ASP A 92 -0.16 -11.08 -36.22
CA ASP A 92 -0.72 -9.85 -36.80
C ASP A 92 -0.92 -8.77 -35.74
N ARG A 93 -1.50 -9.12 -34.58
CA ARG A 93 -1.64 -8.19 -33.46
C ARG A 93 -0.30 -7.68 -32.96
N LEU A 94 0.74 -8.51 -32.98
CA LEU A 94 2.06 -8.13 -32.51
C LEU A 94 2.78 -7.22 -33.52
N GLU A 95 2.60 -7.44 -34.81
CA GLU A 95 3.07 -6.52 -35.87
C GLU A 95 2.36 -5.16 -35.75
N GLN A 96 1.04 -5.16 -35.53
CA GLN A 96 0.28 -3.94 -35.29
C GLN A 96 0.74 -3.22 -34.01
N TRP A 97 0.99 -3.97 -32.94
CA TRP A 97 1.53 -3.45 -31.69
C TRP A 97 2.92 -2.83 -31.90
N LEU A 98 3.83 -3.50 -32.62
CA LEU A 98 5.15 -2.96 -32.89
C LEU A 98 5.13 -1.71 -33.78
N ALA A 99 4.28 -1.69 -34.80
CA ALA A 99 4.11 -0.50 -35.65
C ALA A 99 3.62 0.69 -34.83
N SER A 100 2.62 0.50 -33.96
CA SER A 100 2.12 1.56 -33.07
C SER A 100 3.07 1.91 -31.91
N THR A 101 3.99 1.02 -31.56
CA THR A 101 4.96 1.22 -30.47
C THR A 101 6.16 2.05 -30.89
N ILE A 102 6.52 2.04 -32.16
CA ILE A 102 7.64 2.82 -32.71
C ILE A 102 7.29 4.31 -32.80
N ASP A 103 6.01 4.63 -33.02
CA ASP A 103 5.57 5.99 -33.35
C ASP A 103 4.88 6.76 -32.21
N ALA A 104 4.48 6.12 -31.11
CA ALA A 104 3.68 6.77 -30.04
C ALA A 104 4.38 6.85 -28.68
N GLY A 105 4.25 8.01 -28.02
CA GLY A 105 4.87 8.36 -26.74
C GLY A 105 3.97 8.29 -25.50
N CYS A 106 2.95 7.42 -25.46
CA CYS A 106 2.08 7.30 -24.28
C CYS A 106 1.89 5.82 -23.88
N ASP A 107 2.13 5.56 -22.59
CA ASP A 107 1.98 4.31 -21.83
C ASP A 107 3.11 3.25 -21.93
N GLU A 108 4.31 3.67 -21.53
CA GLU A 108 5.53 2.87 -21.63
C GLU A 108 5.58 1.69 -20.63
N ALA A 109 4.85 1.73 -19.51
CA ALA A 109 4.84 0.64 -18.51
C ALA A 109 4.09 -0.59 -19.03
N LEU A 110 2.91 -0.38 -19.63
CA LEU A 110 2.12 -1.44 -20.26
C LEU A 110 2.90 -2.08 -21.41
N ARG A 111 3.59 -1.27 -22.22
CA ARG A 111 4.46 -1.75 -23.31
C ARG A 111 5.66 -2.55 -22.81
N ALA A 112 6.24 -2.17 -21.66
CA ALA A 112 7.26 -2.97 -21.01
C ALA A 112 6.72 -4.34 -20.58
N LEU A 113 5.53 -4.41 -19.98
CA LEU A 113 4.86 -5.67 -19.62
C LEU A 113 4.59 -6.56 -20.83
N GLN A 114 4.08 -5.99 -21.93
CA GLN A 114 3.85 -6.68 -23.19
C GLN A 114 5.14 -7.26 -23.78
N SER A 115 6.23 -6.46 -23.76
CA SER A 115 7.56 -6.91 -24.18
C SER A 115 8.05 -8.08 -23.33
N LEU A 116 7.88 -8.01 -22.02
CA LEU A 116 8.29 -9.03 -21.07
C LEU A 116 7.56 -10.37 -21.25
N GLU A 117 6.24 -10.36 -21.53
CA GLU A 117 5.46 -11.58 -21.81
C GLU A 117 5.96 -12.27 -23.10
N PHE A 118 6.39 -11.48 -24.09
CA PHE A 118 6.73 -12.01 -25.41
C PHE A 118 8.18 -12.51 -25.53
N LEU A 119 9.13 -11.92 -24.79
CA LEU A 119 10.56 -12.26 -24.84
C LEU A 119 10.85 -13.79 -24.77
N PRO A 120 10.26 -14.57 -23.85
CA PRO A 120 10.54 -16.01 -23.77
C PRO A 120 10.07 -16.79 -25.00
N GLN A 121 9.00 -16.31 -25.65
CA GLN A 121 8.42 -16.93 -26.83
C GLN A 121 9.35 -16.77 -28.04
N LEU A 122 9.89 -15.56 -28.19
CA LEU A 122 10.84 -15.23 -29.24
C LEU A 122 12.10 -16.09 -29.17
N ALA A 123 12.67 -16.30 -27.99
CA ALA A 123 13.84 -17.17 -27.88
C ALA A 123 13.53 -18.64 -28.19
N ASN A 124 12.34 -19.13 -27.80
CA ASN A 124 11.91 -20.48 -28.14
C ASN A 124 11.75 -20.65 -29.66
N LEU A 125 11.08 -19.70 -30.32
CA LEU A 125 10.89 -19.71 -31.76
C LEU A 125 12.23 -19.62 -32.50
N ARG A 126 13.08 -18.65 -32.14
CA ARG A 126 14.41 -18.47 -32.73
C ARG A 126 15.25 -19.74 -32.66
N SER A 127 15.28 -20.42 -31.51
CA SER A 127 16.06 -21.66 -31.38
C SER A 127 15.60 -22.78 -32.31
N LYS A 128 14.29 -22.88 -32.57
CA LYS A 128 13.72 -23.90 -33.46
C LYS A 128 14.05 -23.58 -34.91
N LEU A 129 14.02 -22.30 -35.26
CA LEU A 129 14.37 -21.81 -36.60
C LEU A 129 15.86 -21.96 -36.88
N GLU A 130 16.72 -21.66 -35.91
CA GLU A 130 18.17 -21.89 -36.02
C GLU A 130 18.53 -23.39 -36.13
N MET A 131 17.68 -24.30 -35.62
CA MET A 131 17.84 -25.74 -35.77
C MET A 131 17.26 -26.31 -37.09
N ARG A 132 16.38 -25.58 -37.79
CA ARG A 132 15.91 -25.96 -39.13
C ARG A 132 16.96 -25.53 -40.18
N SER A 133 17.16 -26.34 -41.23
CA SER A 133 18.13 -25.97 -42.27
C SER A 133 17.66 -24.71 -43.00
N LYS A 134 18.59 -23.80 -43.33
CA LYS A 134 18.34 -22.49 -43.97
C LYS A 134 17.44 -22.51 -45.22
N THR A 135 17.24 -23.68 -45.83
CA THR A 135 16.48 -23.88 -47.07
C THR A 135 14.96 -23.99 -46.88
N ASP A 136 14.45 -24.11 -45.66
CA ASP A 136 13.03 -24.43 -45.40
C ASP A 136 12.34 -23.45 -44.43
N THR A 137 12.88 -22.23 -44.32
CA THR A 137 12.35 -21.19 -43.42
C THR A 137 11.22 -20.46 -44.13
N THR A 138 10.01 -20.45 -43.57
CA THR A 138 8.88 -19.76 -44.19
C THR A 138 8.99 -18.24 -44.02
N GLU A 139 8.26 -17.46 -44.84
CA GLU A 139 8.26 -16.00 -44.75
C GLU A 139 7.84 -15.51 -43.34
N SER A 140 6.81 -16.12 -42.75
CA SER A 140 6.35 -15.82 -41.40
C SER A 140 7.40 -16.12 -40.33
N GLU A 141 8.25 -17.12 -40.53
CA GLU A 141 9.36 -17.45 -39.62
C GLU A 141 10.49 -16.42 -39.69
N MET A 142 10.84 -15.93 -40.88
CA MET A 142 11.80 -14.82 -41.02
C MET A 142 11.26 -13.52 -40.42
N ARG A 143 9.97 -13.23 -40.61
CA ARG A 143 9.30 -12.07 -39.99
C ARG A 143 9.44 -12.13 -38.47
N LEU A 144 9.18 -13.27 -37.83
CA LEU A 144 9.32 -13.44 -36.38
C LEU A 144 10.75 -13.25 -35.87
N ILE A 145 11.78 -13.64 -36.64
CA ILE A 145 13.19 -13.40 -36.28
C ILE A 145 13.51 -11.90 -36.28
N ASP A 146 13.12 -11.17 -37.34
CA ASP A 146 13.29 -9.72 -37.43
C ASP A 146 12.59 -8.99 -36.28
N LEU A 147 11.34 -9.35 -36.04
CA LEU A 147 10.51 -8.87 -34.92
C LEU A 147 11.21 -9.04 -33.57
N SER A 148 11.80 -10.21 -33.36
CA SER A 148 12.51 -10.53 -32.13
C SER A 148 13.73 -9.65 -31.90
N GLN A 149 14.48 -9.39 -32.97
CA GLN A 149 15.68 -8.58 -32.93
C GLN A 149 15.33 -7.12 -32.64
N ARG A 150 14.27 -6.60 -33.28
CA ARG A 150 13.77 -5.24 -33.05
C ARG A 150 13.24 -5.03 -31.63
N ILE A 151 12.53 -6.01 -31.07
CA ILE A 151 12.07 -5.96 -29.67
C ILE A 151 13.27 -5.97 -28.71
N ILE A 152 14.26 -6.85 -28.94
CA ILE A 152 15.45 -6.91 -28.09
C ILE A 152 16.24 -5.59 -28.18
N GLU A 153 16.47 -5.05 -29.38
CA GLU A 153 17.18 -3.78 -29.57
C GLU A 153 16.44 -2.62 -28.91
N ARG A 154 15.10 -2.57 -29.04
CA ARG A 154 14.30 -1.55 -28.36
C ARG A 154 14.38 -1.69 -26.85
N ALA A 155 14.28 -2.91 -26.34
CA ALA A 155 14.35 -3.19 -24.91
C ALA A 155 15.74 -2.87 -24.33
N GLU A 156 16.82 -3.16 -25.08
CA GLU A 156 18.19 -2.75 -24.75
C GLU A 156 18.33 -1.21 -24.75
N ASN A 157 17.71 -0.50 -25.71
CA ASN A 157 17.71 0.96 -25.77
C ASN A 157 16.94 1.59 -24.59
N VAL A 158 15.77 1.05 -24.25
CA VAL A 158 14.97 1.51 -23.10
C VAL A 158 15.73 1.30 -21.79
N ALA A 159 16.35 0.14 -21.62
CA ALA A 159 17.20 -0.15 -20.45
C ALA A 159 18.46 0.72 -20.35
N ALA A 160 18.89 1.34 -21.46
CA ALA A 160 20.06 2.21 -21.52
C ALA A 160 19.73 3.70 -21.29
N LEU A 161 18.45 4.06 -21.18
CA LEU A 161 18.04 5.43 -20.84
C LEU A 161 18.54 5.79 -19.44
N SER A 162 19.08 7.00 -19.29
CA SER A 162 19.56 7.51 -18.00
C SER A 162 18.38 7.75 -17.05
N THR A 163 18.54 7.40 -15.77
CA THR A 163 17.55 7.66 -14.71
C THR A 163 17.13 9.13 -14.62
N SER A 164 17.98 10.06 -15.07
CA SER A 164 17.71 11.51 -15.07
C SER A 164 16.65 11.99 -16.07
N SER A 165 16.21 11.15 -17.00
CA SER A 165 15.19 11.50 -18.02
C SER A 165 13.90 10.68 -17.89
N MET A 166 13.76 9.94 -16.79
CA MET A 166 12.66 9.01 -16.58
C MET A 166 11.45 9.70 -15.95
N PRO A 167 10.21 9.26 -16.24
CA PRO A 167 9.03 9.68 -15.48
C PRO A 167 9.17 9.35 -13.98
N ASP A 168 8.54 10.13 -13.10
CA ASP A 168 8.46 9.89 -11.64
C ASP A 168 7.63 8.64 -11.25
N ASP A 169 7.38 7.75 -12.22
CA ASP A 169 6.67 6.48 -12.07
C ASP A 169 7.65 5.36 -11.68
N ILE A 170 7.61 4.99 -10.40
CA ILE A 170 8.50 3.98 -9.80
C ILE A 170 8.28 2.60 -10.42
N LEU A 171 7.03 2.23 -10.71
CA LEU A 171 6.73 0.96 -11.37
C LEU A 171 7.38 0.91 -12.75
N TRP A 172 7.27 1.99 -13.52
CA TRP A 172 7.91 2.08 -14.82
C TRP A 172 9.44 1.96 -14.72
N GLN A 173 10.07 2.66 -13.77
CA GLN A 173 11.50 2.58 -13.56
C GLN A 173 11.94 1.17 -13.14
N LEU A 174 11.17 0.49 -12.28
CA LEU A 174 11.45 -0.88 -11.89
C LEU A 174 11.33 -1.85 -13.08
N LEU A 175 10.31 -1.71 -13.91
CA LEU A 175 10.13 -2.54 -15.11
C LEU A 175 11.29 -2.37 -16.09
N THR A 176 11.75 -1.13 -16.32
CA THR A 176 12.75 -0.82 -17.35
C THR A 176 14.19 -0.98 -16.91
N THR A 177 14.50 -0.73 -15.64
CA THR A 177 15.88 -0.79 -15.10
C THR A 177 16.20 -2.11 -14.40
N VAL A 178 15.18 -2.87 -13.98
CA VAL A 178 15.35 -4.14 -13.23
C VAL A 178 14.76 -5.32 -13.99
N GLU A 179 13.43 -5.36 -14.16
CA GLU A 179 12.75 -6.57 -14.67
C GLU A 179 13.16 -6.87 -16.13
N LEU A 180 13.11 -5.87 -17.01
CA LEU A 180 13.41 -6.00 -18.43
C LEU A 180 14.86 -6.41 -18.70
N PRO A 181 15.89 -5.78 -18.10
CA PRO A 181 17.28 -6.24 -18.24
C PRO A 181 17.51 -7.68 -17.76
N LEU A 182 16.85 -8.08 -16.67
CA LEU A 182 16.93 -9.46 -16.16
C LEU A 182 16.26 -10.44 -17.13
N ALA A 183 15.07 -10.12 -17.63
CA ALA A 183 14.36 -10.94 -18.60
C ALA A 183 15.16 -11.11 -19.91
N ILE A 184 15.67 -10.02 -20.49
CA ILE A 184 16.54 -10.07 -21.69
C ILE A 184 17.75 -10.96 -21.42
N SER A 185 18.42 -10.77 -20.27
CA SER A 185 19.61 -11.54 -19.93
C SER A 185 19.31 -13.04 -19.79
N ALA A 186 18.17 -13.40 -19.18
CA ALA A 186 17.72 -14.78 -19.02
C ALA A 186 17.38 -15.44 -20.35
N VAL A 187 16.83 -14.68 -21.29
CA VAL A 187 16.32 -15.14 -22.58
C VAL A 187 17.41 -15.19 -23.66
N VAL A 188 18.21 -14.13 -23.80
CA VAL A 188 19.18 -13.94 -24.90
C VAL A 188 20.53 -14.61 -24.61
N ARG A 189 20.87 -14.84 -23.33
CA ARG A 189 22.06 -15.56 -22.86
C ARG A 189 23.35 -15.29 -23.66
N ARG A 190 23.66 -14.00 -23.91
CA ARG A 190 25.01 -13.59 -24.35
C ARG A 190 26.00 -13.86 -23.22
N GLY A 191 27.24 -14.25 -23.56
CA GLY A 191 28.24 -14.82 -22.64
C GLY A 191 28.52 -13.99 -21.36
N ARG A 192 29.24 -14.61 -20.42
CA ARG A 192 29.53 -14.17 -19.03
C ARG A 192 30.08 -12.73 -18.82
N SER A 193 30.27 -11.92 -19.87
CA SER A 193 30.79 -10.55 -19.80
C SER A 193 29.80 -9.51 -19.27
N SER A 194 28.61 -9.89 -18.79
CA SER A 194 27.61 -8.98 -18.22
C SER A 194 27.59 -8.89 -16.69
N LEU A 195 28.54 -9.52 -15.97
CA LEU A 195 28.52 -9.60 -14.50
C LEU A 195 28.48 -8.22 -13.80
N GLY A 196 29.19 -7.21 -14.32
CA GLY A 196 29.14 -5.85 -13.77
C GLY A 196 27.80 -5.13 -13.93
N ARG A 197 26.87 -5.64 -14.76
CA ARG A 197 25.51 -5.08 -14.90
C ARG A 197 24.59 -5.46 -13.74
N PHE A 198 24.89 -6.54 -12.99
CA PHE A 198 23.96 -7.05 -11.97
C PHE A 198 24.07 -6.36 -10.62
N ASP A 199 25.26 -5.89 -10.25
CA ASP A 199 25.39 -5.03 -9.06
C ASP A 199 24.66 -3.70 -9.28
N GLY A 200 24.72 -3.16 -10.49
CA GLY A 200 23.91 -1.99 -10.89
C GLY A 200 22.40 -2.23 -10.83
N ILE A 201 21.93 -3.45 -11.14
CA ILE A 201 20.49 -3.80 -11.02
C ILE A 201 20.06 -3.85 -9.55
N ARG A 202 20.88 -4.39 -8.65
CA ARG A 202 20.55 -4.41 -7.21
C ARG A 202 20.51 -3.00 -6.64
N GLU A 203 21.51 -2.19 -6.96
CA GLU A 203 21.60 -0.79 -6.53
C GLU A 203 20.43 0.05 -7.09
N ALA A 204 20.04 -0.20 -8.33
CA ALA A 204 18.84 0.43 -8.90
C ALA A 204 17.57 -0.03 -8.16
N THR A 205 17.44 -1.33 -7.87
CA THR A 205 16.29 -1.85 -7.13
C THR A 205 16.20 -1.22 -5.73
N HIS A 206 17.32 -1.14 -5.01
CA HIS A 206 17.38 -0.56 -3.68
C HIS A 206 16.94 0.90 -3.69
N ARG A 207 17.56 1.73 -4.53
CA ARG A 207 17.22 3.16 -4.65
C ARG A 207 15.75 3.39 -5.00
N LEU A 208 15.19 2.57 -5.89
CA LEU A 208 13.77 2.66 -6.25
C LEU A 208 12.84 2.32 -5.08
N LEU A 209 13.25 1.40 -4.20
CA LEU A 209 12.47 1.08 -3.01
C LEU A 209 12.64 2.14 -1.91
N ASP A 210 13.85 2.69 -1.74
CA ASP A 210 14.08 3.82 -0.82
C ASP A 210 13.21 5.05 -1.17
N ASP A 211 12.97 5.28 -2.47
CA ASP A 211 12.10 6.37 -2.94
C ASP A 211 10.59 6.03 -2.80
N TYR A 212 10.25 4.76 -2.63
CA TYR A 212 8.87 4.24 -2.62
C TYR A 212 8.31 4.03 -1.23
N CYS A 213 9.10 3.41 -0.35
CA CYS A 213 8.70 2.98 0.98
C CYS A 213 9.77 3.31 2.01
N ASP A 214 9.36 3.35 3.27
CA ASP A 214 10.31 3.48 4.37
C ASP A 214 11.08 2.16 4.64
N ASN A 215 11.86 2.16 5.71
CA ASN A 215 12.70 1.02 6.11
C ASN A 215 11.89 -0.24 6.48
N ASP A 216 10.60 -0.09 6.81
CA ASP A 216 9.70 -1.19 7.15
C ASP A 216 8.85 -1.62 5.94
N GLY A 217 9.14 -1.07 4.75
CA GLY A 217 8.44 -1.36 3.51
C GLY A 217 7.09 -0.65 3.38
N GLN A 218 6.77 0.32 4.25
CA GLN A 218 5.50 1.05 4.19
C GLN A 218 5.53 2.07 3.04
N PRO A 219 4.63 1.94 2.04
CA PRO A 219 4.66 2.80 0.87
C PRO A 219 4.16 4.21 1.20
N ARG A 220 4.76 5.20 0.54
CA ARG A 220 4.28 6.58 0.57
C ARG A 220 2.81 6.65 0.15
N ALA A 221 2.06 7.60 0.70
CA ALA A 221 0.63 7.79 0.46
C ALA A 221 0.26 7.76 -1.04
N GLY A 222 0.96 8.55 -1.87
CA GLY A 222 0.76 8.59 -3.33
C GLY A 222 1.30 7.38 -4.11
N GLY A 223 1.76 6.32 -3.45
CA GLY A 223 2.26 5.09 -4.07
C GLY A 223 1.51 3.81 -3.65
N ILE A 224 0.49 3.91 -2.79
CA ILE A 224 -0.23 2.73 -2.26
C ILE A 224 -0.89 1.92 -3.40
N ASP A 225 -1.45 2.60 -4.40
CA ASP A 225 -2.06 2.00 -5.59
C ASP A 225 -1.05 1.18 -6.44
N GLN A 226 0.23 1.52 -6.36
CA GLN A 226 1.32 0.82 -7.05
C GLN A 226 1.89 -0.38 -6.27
N LEU A 227 1.47 -0.60 -5.03
CA LEU A 227 2.04 -1.68 -4.20
C LEU A 227 1.92 -3.05 -4.86
N ARG A 228 0.74 -3.34 -5.42
CA ARG A 228 0.48 -4.61 -6.11
C ARG A 228 1.37 -4.83 -7.32
N PRO A 229 1.39 -3.91 -8.31
CA PRO A 229 2.22 -4.10 -9.48
C PRO A 229 3.72 -4.09 -9.17
N LEU A 230 4.18 -3.34 -8.16
CA LEU A 230 5.57 -3.35 -7.70
C LEU A 230 5.96 -4.70 -7.10
N VAL A 231 5.18 -5.23 -6.14
CA VAL A 231 5.42 -6.57 -5.58
C VAL A 231 5.43 -7.64 -6.68
N ALA A 232 4.48 -7.56 -7.63
CA ALA A 232 4.46 -8.48 -8.77
C ALA A 232 5.72 -8.40 -9.64
N SER A 233 6.21 -7.21 -9.92
CA SER A 233 7.46 -6.97 -10.67
C SER A 233 8.68 -7.52 -9.93
N LEU A 234 8.79 -7.28 -8.62
CA LEU A 234 9.87 -7.82 -7.79
C LEU A 234 9.85 -9.35 -7.75
N VAL A 235 8.67 -9.95 -7.60
CA VAL A 235 8.50 -11.41 -7.63
C VAL A 235 9.01 -11.98 -8.95
N ARG A 236 8.60 -11.40 -10.09
CA ARG A 236 9.06 -11.86 -11.41
C ARG A 236 10.57 -11.65 -11.61
N SER A 237 11.07 -10.48 -11.22
CA SER A 237 12.49 -10.12 -11.27
C SER A 237 13.36 -11.08 -10.46
N ALA A 238 12.93 -11.45 -9.25
CA ALA A 238 13.64 -12.41 -8.42
C ALA A 238 13.73 -13.80 -9.07
N HIS A 239 12.66 -14.26 -9.74
CA HIS A 239 12.67 -15.53 -10.46
C HIS A 239 13.55 -15.49 -11.72
N TRP A 240 13.55 -14.37 -12.46
CA TRP A 240 14.50 -14.16 -13.55
C TRP A 240 15.94 -14.21 -13.06
N ALA A 241 16.26 -13.48 -11.99
CA ALA A 241 17.58 -13.47 -11.38
C ALA A 241 18.01 -14.87 -10.92
N ARG A 242 17.12 -15.64 -10.26
CA ARG A 242 17.38 -17.04 -9.87
C ARG A 242 17.73 -17.92 -11.09
N SER A 243 17.05 -17.74 -12.23
CA SER A 243 17.36 -18.50 -13.48
C SER A 243 18.76 -18.19 -14.03
N LEU A 244 19.27 -17.00 -13.71
CA LEU A 244 20.62 -16.51 -14.01
C LEU A 244 21.65 -16.86 -12.92
N LYS A 245 21.24 -17.56 -11.85
CA LYS A 245 22.04 -17.84 -10.65
C LYS A 245 22.48 -16.57 -9.90
N ILE A 246 21.64 -15.54 -9.92
CA ILE A 246 21.84 -14.28 -9.23
C ILE A 246 20.86 -14.23 -8.07
N LYS A 247 21.35 -13.81 -6.90
CA LYS A 247 20.50 -13.45 -5.76
C LYS A 247 20.17 -11.97 -5.88
N LEU A 248 18.96 -11.64 -6.34
CA LEU A 248 18.48 -10.26 -6.41
C LEU A 248 18.18 -9.77 -4.99
N LEU A 249 17.24 -10.43 -4.31
CA LEU A 249 16.86 -10.18 -2.93
C LEU A 249 17.89 -10.82 -1.99
N GLN A 250 18.67 -9.98 -1.30
CA GLN A 250 19.65 -10.38 -0.28
C GLN A 250 19.90 -9.19 0.65
N HIS A 251 20.30 -9.44 1.90
CA HIS A 251 20.62 -8.41 2.89
C HIS A 251 19.47 -7.40 3.06
N GLU A 252 19.76 -6.10 3.05
CA GLU A 252 18.80 -5.00 3.24
C GLU A 252 17.63 -5.08 2.27
N LEU A 253 17.89 -5.36 0.99
CA LEU A 253 16.83 -5.50 -0.02
C LEU A 253 15.87 -6.68 0.25
N LEU A 254 16.34 -7.72 0.94
CA LEU A 254 15.45 -8.80 1.38
C LEU A 254 14.57 -8.35 2.55
N GLY A 255 15.11 -7.59 3.50
CA GLY A 255 14.33 -6.99 4.59
C GLY A 255 13.25 -6.04 4.08
N LEU A 256 13.59 -5.14 3.15
CA LEU A 256 12.62 -4.25 2.49
C LEU A 256 11.53 -5.04 1.74
N PHE A 257 11.90 -6.15 1.08
CA PHE A 257 10.93 -7.00 0.41
C PHE A 257 9.99 -7.71 1.39
N ASP A 258 10.51 -8.22 2.51
CA ASP A 258 9.72 -8.81 3.59
C ASP A 258 8.72 -7.77 4.14
N GLY A 259 9.18 -6.54 4.38
CA GLY A 259 8.34 -5.39 4.76
C GLY A 259 7.25 -5.09 3.74
N LEU A 260 7.59 -4.97 2.44
CA LEU A 260 6.59 -4.75 1.39
C LEU A 260 5.52 -5.85 1.33
N VAL A 261 5.93 -7.11 1.54
CA VAL A 261 4.98 -8.24 1.59
C VAL A 261 4.10 -8.14 2.82
N GLU A 262 4.64 -7.73 3.97
CA GLU A 262 3.84 -7.47 5.16
C GLU A 262 2.81 -6.36 4.90
N GLN A 263 3.21 -5.24 4.30
CA GLN A 263 2.31 -4.12 4.00
C GLN A 263 1.26 -4.50 2.97
N MET A 264 1.60 -5.34 1.99
CA MET A 264 0.61 -5.97 1.09
C MET A 264 -0.46 -6.72 1.88
N LEU A 265 -0.09 -7.50 2.89
CA LEU A 265 -1.04 -8.25 3.73
C LEU A 265 -1.86 -7.31 4.64
N ARG A 266 -1.24 -6.26 5.18
CA ARG A 266 -1.92 -5.23 5.98
C ARG A 266 -3.00 -4.52 5.16
N PHE A 267 -2.68 -4.15 3.92
CA PHE A 267 -3.56 -3.39 3.03
C PHE A 267 -4.53 -4.27 2.23
N THR A 268 -4.62 -5.57 2.55
CA THR A 268 -5.53 -6.48 1.84
C THR A 268 -6.98 -6.28 2.28
N ARG A 269 -7.86 -5.95 1.31
CA ARG A 269 -9.32 -5.93 1.45
C ARG A 269 -9.93 -7.32 1.64
N LEU A 270 -11.20 -7.38 2.04
CA LEU A 270 -11.93 -8.65 2.19
C LEU A 270 -12.00 -9.45 0.88
N ASP A 271 -12.18 -8.77 -0.25
CA ASP A 271 -12.18 -9.35 -1.61
C ASP A 271 -10.77 -9.68 -2.14
N ARG A 272 -9.75 -9.39 -1.33
CA ARG A 272 -8.32 -9.44 -1.62
C ARG A 272 -7.83 -8.38 -2.60
N SER A 273 -8.56 -7.31 -2.89
CA SER A 273 -7.96 -6.12 -3.50
C SER A 273 -7.12 -5.35 -2.48
N ALA A 274 -6.46 -4.27 -2.90
CA ALA A 274 -5.67 -3.41 -2.01
C ALA A 274 -6.49 -2.20 -1.55
N LEU A 275 -6.39 -1.82 -0.27
CA LEU A 275 -6.80 -0.51 0.23
C LEU A 275 -5.96 0.58 -0.46
N GLY A 276 -6.48 1.81 -0.49
CA GLY A 276 -5.85 2.98 -1.13
C GLY A 276 -5.95 3.00 -2.65
N ASN A 277 -6.69 2.05 -3.24
CA ASN A 277 -6.96 2.01 -4.68
C ASN A 277 -8.45 2.24 -4.94
N ASP A 278 -8.77 3.30 -5.68
CA ASP A 278 -10.15 3.65 -6.08
C ASP A 278 -10.81 2.57 -6.94
N GLN A 279 -10.03 1.64 -7.53
CA GLN A 279 -10.53 0.59 -8.42
C GLN A 279 -10.42 -0.81 -7.78
N ARG A 280 -11.56 -1.49 -7.61
CA ARG A 280 -11.66 -2.83 -6.97
C ARG A 280 -11.42 -4.00 -7.93
N ASP A 281 -11.11 -3.73 -9.19
CA ASP A 281 -11.10 -4.75 -10.25
C ASP A 281 -10.00 -5.81 -10.11
N TRP A 282 -8.97 -5.55 -9.29
CA TRP A 282 -7.80 -6.40 -9.19
C TRP A 282 -7.47 -6.84 -7.77
N SER A 283 -7.62 -8.14 -7.53
CA SER A 283 -7.21 -8.79 -6.29
C SER A 283 -5.77 -9.32 -6.33
N TRP A 284 -5.17 -9.45 -5.15
CA TRP A 284 -4.02 -10.29 -4.84
C TRP A 284 -4.33 -11.72 -5.26
N SER A 285 -3.78 -12.14 -6.41
CA SER A 285 -3.94 -13.52 -6.85
C SER A 285 -3.28 -14.44 -5.81
N LYS A 286 -3.90 -15.59 -5.47
CA LYS A 286 -3.31 -16.52 -4.49
C LYS A 286 -1.88 -16.91 -4.86
N ARG A 287 -1.65 -17.11 -6.16
CA ARG A 287 -0.32 -17.44 -6.70
C ARG A 287 0.69 -16.32 -6.53
N LEU A 288 0.29 -15.06 -6.70
CA LEU A 288 1.19 -13.94 -6.41
C LEU A 288 1.62 -13.97 -4.95
N VAL A 289 0.66 -14.14 -4.03
CA VAL A 289 0.94 -14.21 -2.59
C VAL A 289 1.84 -15.41 -2.25
N GLU A 290 1.52 -16.60 -2.77
CA GLU A 290 2.35 -17.81 -2.59
C GLU A 290 3.80 -17.58 -3.05
N ARG A 291 3.98 -16.97 -4.23
CA ARG A 291 5.32 -16.72 -4.79
C ARG A 291 6.04 -15.60 -4.09
N ALA A 292 5.35 -14.61 -3.54
CA ALA A 292 5.95 -13.59 -2.68
C ALA A 292 6.46 -14.22 -1.38
N LEU A 293 5.65 -15.04 -0.70
CA LEU A 293 6.04 -15.73 0.53
C LEU A 293 7.23 -16.69 0.34
N GLU A 294 7.34 -17.35 -0.82
CA GLU A 294 8.51 -18.19 -1.17
C GLU A 294 9.82 -17.40 -1.36
N LEU A 295 9.73 -16.09 -1.53
CA LEU A 295 10.89 -15.21 -1.64
C LEU A 295 11.29 -14.59 -0.30
N CYS A 296 10.37 -14.55 0.66
CA CYS A 296 10.58 -13.91 1.96
C CYS A 296 11.57 -14.69 2.84
N SER A 297 12.24 -13.99 3.76
CA SER A 297 13.00 -14.65 4.83
C SER A 297 12.24 -14.80 6.14
N ASP A 298 11.25 -13.95 6.38
CA ASP A 298 10.40 -13.97 7.56
C ASP A 298 9.42 -15.18 7.56
N ASP A 299 9.54 -16.04 8.57
CA ASP A 299 8.76 -17.27 8.73
C ASP A 299 7.40 -17.08 9.40
N GLU A 300 7.10 -15.85 9.84
CA GLU A 300 5.81 -15.42 10.39
C GLU A 300 4.86 -14.93 9.29
N LEU A 301 5.37 -14.34 8.21
CA LEU A 301 4.56 -13.87 7.07
C LEU A 301 3.59 -14.93 6.51
N PRO A 302 3.95 -16.23 6.39
CA PRO A 302 3.01 -17.25 5.97
C PRO A 302 1.81 -17.44 6.93
N MET A 303 1.99 -17.16 8.22
CA MET A 303 0.92 -17.25 9.23
C MET A 303 -0.02 -16.05 9.13
N LEU A 304 0.55 -14.84 9.01
CA LEU A 304 -0.18 -13.59 8.83
C LEU A 304 -0.99 -13.60 7.53
N SER A 305 -0.37 -14.10 6.45
CA SER A 305 -1.02 -14.27 5.15
C SER A 305 -2.25 -15.18 5.23
N HIS A 306 -2.21 -16.20 6.11
CA HIS A 306 -3.34 -17.10 6.26
C HIS A 306 -4.55 -16.38 6.87
N LEU A 307 -4.34 -15.47 7.82
CA LEU A 307 -5.41 -14.66 8.39
C LEU A 307 -5.90 -13.58 7.42
N ALA A 308 -4.99 -12.89 6.75
CA ALA A 308 -5.29 -11.76 5.87
C ALA A 308 -5.97 -12.17 4.56
N CYS A 309 -5.52 -13.25 3.91
CA CYS A 309 -6.00 -13.62 2.57
C CYS A 309 -6.19 -15.13 2.33
N ARG A 310 -6.09 -15.95 3.39
CA ARG A 310 -6.28 -17.42 3.35
C ARG A 310 -5.27 -18.14 2.45
N VAL A 311 -4.04 -17.65 2.44
CA VAL A 311 -2.88 -18.22 1.74
C VAL A 311 -1.77 -18.44 2.76
N GLY A 312 -0.96 -19.49 2.64
CA GLY A 312 0.12 -19.78 3.59
C GLY A 312 -0.25 -20.76 4.70
N ARG A 313 0.48 -20.72 5.82
CA ARG A 313 0.44 -21.71 6.91
C ARG A 313 -0.66 -21.37 7.90
N LYS A 314 -1.56 -22.32 8.17
CA LYS A 314 -2.62 -22.15 9.17
C LYS A 314 -2.06 -22.36 10.57
N GLU A 315 -2.32 -21.39 11.44
CA GLU A 315 -1.89 -21.40 12.84
C GLU A 315 -2.96 -20.88 13.79
N THR A 316 -2.72 -21.00 15.11
CA THR A 316 -3.66 -20.48 16.11
C THR A 316 -3.70 -18.95 16.09
N ARG A 317 -4.90 -18.38 16.12
CA ARG A 317 -5.12 -16.93 16.01
C ARG A 317 -4.32 -16.13 17.05
N ASN A 318 -4.48 -16.47 18.33
CA ASN A 318 -3.88 -15.74 19.44
C ASN A 318 -2.34 -15.71 19.32
N TYR A 319 -1.74 -16.81 18.86
CA TYR A 319 -0.30 -16.83 18.59
C TYR A 319 0.07 -15.79 17.52
N VAL A 320 -0.64 -15.79 16.39
CA VAL A 320 -0.35 -14.88 15.28
C VAL A 320 -0.57 -13.42 15.64
N GLU A 321 -1.62 -13.10 16.40
CA GLU A 321 -1.88 -11.73 16.88
C GLU A 321 -0.80 -11.24 17.83
N SER A 322 -0.18 -12.13 18.61
CA SER A 322 0.96 -11.79 19.48
C SER A 322 2.29 -11.61 18.74
N LEU A 323 2.39 -12.04 17.48
CA LEU A 323 3.64 -11.92 16.71
C LEU A 323 3.93 -10.47 16.37
N ARG A 324 2.90 -9.77 15.86
CA ARG A 324 3.01 -8.39 15.45
C ARG A 324 1.66 -7.72 15.35
N SER A 325 1.68 -6.42 15.61
CA SER A 325 0.54 -5.54 15.42
C SER A 325 0.00 -5.61 13.99
N ALA A 326 -1.32 -5.57 13.84
CA ALA A 326 -1.98 -5.40 12.55
C ALA A 326 -2.04 -3.93 12.10
N SER A 327 -1.76 -3.00 13.02
CA SER A 327 -1.71 -1.55 12.80
C SER A 327 -0.27 -1.10 12.55
N SER A 328 -0.09 -0.05 11.76
CA SER A 328 1.23 0.51 11.46
C SER A 328 1.12 2.00 11.16
N HIS A 329 2.20 2.72 11.37
CA HIS A 329 2.27 4.14 11.06
C HIS A 329 3.67 4.50 10.56
N SER A 330 3.70 5.40 9.59
CA SER A 330 4.92 6.01 9.10
C SER A 330 4.69 7.48 8.79
N ASP A 331 5.36 8.35 9.56
CA ASP A 331 5.35 9.80 9.31
C ASP A 331 6.06 10.15 8.00
N TRP A 332 7.10 9.41 7.64
CA TRP A 332 7.78 9.57 6.33
C TRP A 332 6.82 9.22 5.19
N ALA A 333 6.14 8.08 5.29
CA ALA A 333 5.25 7.62 4.23
C ALA A 333 3.93 8.40 4.17
N LYS A 334 3.62 9.21 5.20
CA LYS A 334 2.34 9.91 5.38
C LYS A 334 1.14 8.96 5.34
N THR A 335 1.33 7.75 5.88
CA THR A 335 0.36 6.66 5.87
C THR A 335 0.24 6.03 7.26
N SER A 336 -0.97 5.74 7.69
CA SER A 336 -1.28 4.99 8.90
C SER A 336 -2.34 3.94 8.60
N MET A 337 -2.15 2.73 9.11
CA MET A 337 -3.12 1.65 9.10
C MET A 337 -3.56 1.39 10.53
N LEU A 338 -4.83 1.66 10.82
CA LEU A 338 -5.45 1.25 12.07
C LEU A 338 -6.28 0.01 11.79
N ARG A 339 -5.95 -1.11 12.44
CA ARG A 339 -6.61 -2.38 12.17
C ARG A 339 -6.80 -3.16 13.45
N SER A 340 -8.01 -3.68 13.64
CA SER A 340 -8.33 -4.45 14.85
C SER A 340 -7.44 -5.69 14.96
N ARG A 341 -7.37 -6.47 13.87
CA ARG A 341 -6.70 -7.77 13.82
C ARG A 341 -6.34 -8.17 12.38
N TRP A 342 -5.47 -9.18 12.23
CA TRP A 342 -4.99 -9.66 10.92
C TRP A 342 -6.03 -10.41 10.08
N GLU A 343 -7.21 -10.76 10.60
CA GLU A 343 -8.23 -11.41 9.77
C GLU A 343 -8.75 -10.50 8.66
N ALA A 344 -9.07 -11.12 7.51
CA ALA A 344 -9.64 -10.44 6.35
C ALA A 344 -10.91 -9.61 6.65
N LYS A 345 -11.73 -10.08 7.60
CA LYS A 345 -13.04 -9.49 7.95
C LYS A 345 -12.96 -8.45 9.07
N SER A 346 -11.81 -8.32 9.72
CA SER A 346 -11.65 -7.40 10.82
C SER A 346 -11.66 -5.96 10.32
N PRO A 347 -12.20 -5.02 11.10
CA PRO A 347 -12.15 -3.61 10.76
C PRO A 347 -10.74 -3.12 10.45
N LYS A 348 -10.64 -2.26 9.44
CA LYS A 348 -9.40 -1.63 9.02
C LYS A 348 -9.68 -0.25 8.45
N LEU A 349 -8.86 0.70 8.86
CA LEU A 349 -8.92 2.10 8.51
C LEU A 349 -7.55 2.53 8.00
N LEU A 350 -7.46 2.74 6.70
CA LEU A 350 -6.32 3.41 6.09
C LEU A 350 -6.50 4.92 6.23
N VAL A 351 -5.46 5.59 6.71
CA VAL A 351 -5.37 7.05 6.77
C VAL A 351 -4.14 7.49 6.00
N THR A 352 -4.31 8.31 4.97
CA THR A 352 -3.20 9.04 4.36
C THR A 352 -3.33 10.52 4.65
N HIS A 353 -2.21 11.24 4.76
CA HIS A 353 -2.21 12.65 5.17
C HIS A 353 -1.21 13.53 4.41
N ASP A 354 -1.07 13.27 3.10
CA ASP A 354 -0.19 14.01 2.20
C ASP A 354 -0.90 15.17 1.47
N GLN A 355 -0.11 16.12 0.96
CA GLN A 355 -0.59 17.25 0.14
C GLN A 355 -1.69 18.10 0.81
N GLY A 356 -1.60 18.24 2.13
CA GLY A 356 -2.54 18.99 2.95
C GLY A 356 -3.94 18.38 3.02
N ARG A 357 -4.10 17.12 2.62
CA ARG A 357 -5.38 16.39 2.66
C ARG A 357 -5.28 15.24 3.64
N VAL A 358 -6.42 14.77 4.13
CA VAL A 358 -6.50 13.48 4.83
C VAL A 358 -7.49 12.62 4.08
N HIS A 359 -7.08 11.45 3.63
CA HIS A 359 -7.98 10.46 3.05
C HIS A 359 -8.21 9.33 4.05
N LEU A 360 -9.45 8.88 4.11
CA LEU A 360 -9.87 7.75 4.91
C LEU A 360 -10.39 6.65 3.99
N GLU A 361 -9.97 5.43 4.26
CA GLU A 361 -10.64 4.24 3.74
C GLU A 361 -10.95 3.29 4.89
N LEU A 362 -12.24 3.23 5.27
CA LEU A 362 -12.74 2.38 6.34
C LEU A 362 -13.46 1.17 5.74
N GLU A 363 -12.93 -0.03 5.98
CA GLU A 363 -13.56 -1.29 5.58
C GLU A 363 -13.80 -2.20 6.79
N THR A 364 -14.97 -2.82 6.82
CA THR A 364 -15.33 -3.93 7.72
C THR A 364 -15.63 -5.19 6.89
N VAL A 365 -16.80 -5.81 7.08
CA VAL A 365 -17.39 -6.70 6.08
C VAL A 365 -17.96 -5.94 4.88
N LEU A 366 -18.18 -4.62 5.05
CA LEU A 366 -18.55 -3.68 4.02
C LEU A 366 -17.58 -2.48 4.02
N PRO A 367 -17.29 -1.90 2.86
CA PRO A 367 -16.60 -0.61 2.79
C PRO A 367 -17.57 0.48 3.27
N ILE A 368 -17.11 1.36 4.16
CA ILE A 368 -17.94 2.38 4.83
C ILE A 368 -17.56 3.78 4.35
N LEU A 369 -16.29 4.14 4.50
CA LEU A 369 -15.74 5.44 4.09
C LEU A 369 -14.69 5.23 3.02
N MET A 370 -14.64 6.13 2.03
CA MET A 370 -13.65 6.10 0.96
C MET A 370 -13.48 7.50 0.38
N GLY A 371 -12.38 8.17 0.72
CA GLY A 371 -12.00 9.45 0.13
C GLY A 371 -11.57 10.48 1.17
N GLU A 372 -11.53 11.74 0.73
CA GLU A 372 -11.05 12.84 1.55
C GLU A 372 -12.00 13.15 2.72
N TRP A 373 -11.45 13.27 3.93
CA TRP A 373 -12.11 13.94 5.05
C TRP A 373 -11.90 15.44 4.88
N GLN A 374 -12.91 16.12 4.32
CA GLN A 374 -12.84 17.54 4.01
C GLN A 374 -13.18 18.39 5.24
N LEU A 375 -12.50 19.51 5.38
CA LEU A 375 -12.74 20.49 6.44
C LEU A 375 -12.85 21.89 5.84
N SER A 376 -13.94 22.57 6.20
CA SER A 376 -14.12 24.00 5.98
C SER A 376 -14.42 24.67 7.31
N ILE A 377 -13.68 25.72 7.63
CA ILE A 377 -13.89 26.52 8.84
C ILE A 377 -13.86 28.01 8.48
N ASP A 378 -14.84 28.75 8.98
CA ASP A 378 -14.85 30.21 8.91
C ASP A 378 -14.69 30.76 10.33
N ARG A 379 -13.79 31.74 10.50
CA ARG A 379 -13.59 32.48 11.76
C ARG A 379 -14.11 33.90 11.58
N ASN A 380 -15.08 34.32 12.38
CA ASN A 380 -15.72 35.63 12.27
C ASN A 380 -16.27 35.92 10.86
N GLY A 381 -16.89 34.90 10.24
CA GLY A 381 -17.43 34.96 8.88
C GLY A 381 -16.39 35.03 7.75
N LYS A 382 -15.11 34.73 8.05
CA LYS A 382 -14.04 34.68 7.05
C LYS A 382 -13.47 33.26 6.94
N PRO A 383 -13.41 32.68 5.74
CA PRO A 383 -12.86 31.34 5.56
C PRO A 383 -11.37 31.30 5.88
N LEU A 384 -10.96 30.29 6.64
CA LEU A 384 -9.55 29.99 6.88
C LEU A 384 -9.07 28.91 5.90
N ARG A 385 -7.79 28.98 5.54
CA ARG A 385 -7.12 27.96 4.73
C ARG A 385 -6.01 27.31 5.55
N GLY A 386 -5.87 26.01 5.40
CA GLY A 386 -4.77 25.28 6.03
C GLY A 386 -3.43 25.67 5.40
N GLU A 387 -2.41 25.78 6.24
CA GLU A 387 -1.02 26.07 5.87
C GLU A 387 -0.20 24.79 6.02
N GLY A 388 0.67 24.49 5.04
CA GLY A 388 1.50 23.28 5.04
C GLY A 388 0.71 21.97 4.94
N ASP A 389 1.40 20.87 5.25
CA ASP A 389 0.84 19.52 5.34
C ASP A 389 0.36 19.21 6.77
N TRP A 390 -0.39 18.13 6.92
CA TRP A 390 -0.70 17.56 8.23
C TRP A 390 0.57 16.91 8.83
N SER A 391 0.75 17.09 10.13
CA SER A 391 1.81 16.46 10.91
C SER A 391 1.22 15.48 11.90
N VAL A 392 1.89 14.36 12.13
CA VAL A 392 1.49 13.44 13.20
C VAL A 392 2.01 13.99 14.52
N VAL A 393 1.11 14.24 15.47
CA VAL A 393 1.47 14.70 16.82
C VAL A 393 1.32 13.61 17.85
N CYS A 394 0.54 12.56 17.56
CA CYS A 394 0.47 11.37 18.38
C CYS A 394 0.19 10.13 17.53
N TRP A 395 0.94 9.06 17.77
CA TRP A 395 0.59 7.71 17.35
C TRP A 395 0.69 6.80 18.58
N HIS A 396 -0.37 6.05 18.86
CA HIS A 396 -0.40 5.09 19.95
C HIS A 396 -1.13 3.83 19.51
N GLU A 397 -0.64 2.67 19.92
CA GLU A 397 -1.29 1.40 19.66
C GLU A 397 -0.95 0.39 20.75
N ASP A 398 -1.98 -0.34 21.17
CA ASP A 398 -1.88 -1.48 22.08
C ASP A 398 -2.92 -2.56 21.71
N ASP A 399 -3.17 -3.48 22.63
CA ASP A 399 -4.13 -4.58 22.44
C ASP A 399 -5.59 -4.08 22.35
N SER A 400 -5.89 -2.93 22.96
CA SER A 400 -7.23 -2.34 23.07
C SER A 400 -7.56 -1.40 21.92
N VAL A 401 -6.60 -0.55 21.51
CA VAL A 401 -6.84 0.53 20.55
C VAL A 401 -5.70 0.73 19.55
N ALA A 402 -6.02 1.38 18.44
CA ALA A 402 -5.04 2.12 17.65
C ALA A 402 -5.50 3.58 17.57
N TYR A 403 -4.59 4.53 17.75
CA TYR A 403 -4.86 5.96 17.87
C TYR A 403 -3.88 6.78 17.05
N LEU A 404 -4.40 7.78 16.36
CA LEU A 404 -3.66 8.74 15.55
C LEU A 404 -4.20 10.15 15.81
N GLU A 405 -3.31 11.08 16.12
CA GLU A 405 -3.63 12.51 16.17
C GLU A 405 -2.78 13.25 15.12
N LEU A 406 -3.45 13.99 14.24
CA LEU A 406 -2.84 14.83 13.22
C LEU A 406 -3.06 16.30 13.57
N GLU A 407 -2.08 17.17 13.32
CA GLU A 407 -2.21 18.62 13.50
C GLU A 407 -1.88 19.38 12.22
N ARG A 408 -2.63 20.46 11.97
CA ARG A 408 -2.35 21.44 10.92
C ARG A 408 -2.75 22.85 11.34
N THR A 409 -1.96 23.83 10.90
CA THR A 409 -2.21 25.25 11.17
C THR A 409 -3.19 25.86 10.15
N TYR A 410 -4.07 26.75 10.61
CA TYR A 410 -5.08 27.47 9.81
C TYR A 410 -4.97 28.98 10.07
N GLY A 411 -4.12 29.68 9.31
CA GLY A 411 -3.74 31.05 9.64
C GLY A 411 -2.84 31.12 10.88
N LYS A 412 -2.55 32.34 11.37
CA LYS A 412 -1.53 32.55 12.41
C LYS A 412 -1.90 32.11 13.83
N GLU A 413 -3.19 31.97 14.11
CA GLU A 413 -3.74 31.90 15.49
C GLU A 413 -4.62 30.69 15.72
N THR A 414 -4.75 29.80 14.72
CA THR A 414 -5.63 28.64 14.80
C THR A 414 -4.86 27.41 14.41
N ARG A 415 -4.97 26.37 15.24
CA ARG A 415 -4.57 25.02 14.88
C ARG A 415 -5.81 24.13 14.83
N VAL A 416 -5.78 23.15 13.95
CA VAL A 416 -6.77 22.09 13.92
C VAL A 416 -6.08 20.77 14.17
N GLN A 417 -6.65 19.99 15.09
CA GLN A 417 -6.23 18.62 15.33
C GLN A 417 -7.31 17.63 14.87
N ARG A 418 -6.89 16.52 14.28
CA ARG A 418 -7.74 15.39 13.92
C ARG A 418 -7.40 14.20 14.77
N GLN A 419 -8.37 13.71 15.53
CA GLN A 419 -8.24 12.51 16.33
C GLN A 419 -8.93 11.35 15.60
N ILE A 420 -8.21 10.24 15.44
CA ILE A 420 -8.70 9.00 14.87
C ILE A 420 -8.38 7.87 15.84
N LEU A 421 -9.40 7.22 16.40
CA LEU A 421 -9.25 6.05 17.26
C LEU A 421 -10.03 4.86 16.69
N LEU A 422 -9.43 3.68 16.67
CA LEU A 422 -10.09 2.41 16.42
C LEU A 422 -10.06 1.57 17.69
N GLY A 423 -11.22 1.30 18.29
CA GLY A 423 -11.36 0.30 19.34
C GLY A 423 -11.27 -1.10 18.73
N ARG A 424 -10.20 -1.84 19.03
CA ARG A 424 -9.85 -3.08 18.33
C ARG A 424 -10.83 -4.20 18.65
N GLU A 425 -11.10 -4.41 19.94
CA GLU A 425 -12.01 -5.44 20.42
C GLU A 425 -13.47 -5.00 20.31
N ASP A 426 -13.73 -3.74 20.65
CA ASP A 426 -15.06 -3.18 20.66
C ASP A 426 -15.61 -2.90 19.26
N GLU A 427 -14.74 -2.74 18.25
CA GLU A 427 -15.11 -2.42 16.87
C GLU A 427 -15.94 -1.13 16.78
N PHE A 428 -15.38 -0.03 17.29
CA PHE A 428 -15.87 1.33 17.05
C PHE A 428 -14.75 2.20 16.46
N VAL A 429 -15.13 3.27 15.77
CA VAL A 429 -14.21 4.32 15.31
C VAL A 429 -14.63 5.65 15.92
N TYR A 430 -13.67 6.38 16.47
CA TYR A 430 -13.83 7.75 16.95
C TYR A 430 -13.11 8.69 15.98
N LEU A 431 -13.83 9.67 15.44
CA LEU A 431 -13.26 10.71 14.58
C LEU A 431 -13.58 12.07 15.18
N SER A 432 -12.60 12.95 15.32
CA SER A 432 -12.87 14.30 15.79
C SER A 432 -12.01 15.33 15.10
N ASP A 433 -12.60 16.48 14.78
CA ASP A 433 -11.86 17.72 14.53
C ASP A 433 -11.85 18.56 15.85
N VAL A 434 -10.70 19.14 16.19
CA VAL A 434 -10.51 20.04 17.33
C VAL A 434 -10.00 21.36 16.81
N ILE A 435 -10.69 22.47 17.08
CA ILE A 435 -10.21 23.81 16.75
C ILE A 435 -9.58 24.40 18.00
N LEU A 436 -8.31 24.80 17.90
CA LEU A 436 -7.55 25.46 18.96
C LEU A 436 -7.20 26.88 18.51
N GLY A 437 -8.03 27.84 18.90
CA GLY A 437 -7.75 29.27 18.72
C GLY A 437 -6.99 29.86 19.91
N THR A 438 -6.45 31.07 19.72
CA THR A 438 -5.83 31.87 20.80
C THR A 438 -6.76 32.89 21.43
N GLU A 439 -7.91 33.18 20.79
CA GLU A 439 -8.92 34.13 21.25
C GLU A 439 -10.31 33.63 20.91
N GLU A 440 -11.31 34.05 21.68
CA GLU A 440 -12.72 33.77 21.39
C GLU A 440 -13.14 34.34 20.03
N ALA A 441 -13.86 33.54 19.25
CA ALA A 441 -14.41 33.94 17.96
C ALA A 441 -15.73 33.23 17.67
N THR A 442 -16.47 33.71 16.66
CA THR A 442 -17.54 32.93 16.03
C THR A 442 -16.93 32.00 14.99
N TRP A 443 -17.46 30.78 14.93
CA TRP A 443 -16.98 29.72 14.05
C TRP A 443 -18.13 29.11 13.29
N ASP A 444 -17.97 28.98 11.98
CA ASP A 444 -18.78 28.08 11.17
C ASP A 444 -17.92 26.87 10.80
N TYR A 445 -18.19 25.74 11.43
CA TYR A 445 -17.49 24.49 11.20
C TYR A 445 -18.28 23.60 10.24
N ARG A 446 -17.55 22.94 9.32
CA ARG A 446 -18.09 21.92 8.43
C ARG A 446 -17.05 20.85 8.12
N GLY A 447 -17.28 19.64 8.64
CA GLY A 447 -16.53 18.43 8.30
C GLY A 447 -17.35 17.53 7.37
N GLU A 448 -16.73 16.99 6.32
CA GLU A 448 -17.37 16.06 5.39
C GLU A 448 -16.59 14.75 5.29
N LEU A 449 -17.30 13.63 5.47
CA LEU A 449 -16.77 12.27 5.31
C LEU A 449 -17.38 11.63 4.06
N ARG A 450 -16.54 11.19 3.13
CA ARG A 450 -17.01 10.53 1.90
C ARG A 450 -17.36 9.07 2.14
N LEU A 451 -18.56 8.68 1.73
CA LEU A 451 -19.05 7.32 1.79
C LEU A 451 -18.43 6.48 0.68
N ALA A 452 -18.21 5.20 0.95
CA ALA A 452 -17.83 4.25 -0.08
C ALA A 452 -18.99 3.99 -1.06
N ASP A 453 -18.64 3.66 -2.31
CA ASP A 453 -19.62 3.31 -3.33
C ASP A 453 -20.59 2.21 -2.88
N GLY A 454 -21.88 2.47 -3.10
CA GLY A 454 -22.97 1.57 -2.71
C GLY A 454 -23.44 1.72 -1.27
N MET A 455 -22.77 2.52 -0.43
CA MET A 455 -23.29 2.89 0.89
C MET A 455 -24.32 4.00 0.79
N HIS A 456 -25.34 3.93 1.64
CA HIS A 456 -26.33 4.98 1.78
C HIS A 456 -26.67 5.22 3.24
N VAL A 457 -27.16 6.43 3.52
CA VAL A 457 -27.47 6.91 4.86
C VAL A 457 -28.97 6.80 5.13
N ILE A 458 -29.31 6.33 6.31
CA ILE A 458 -30.66 6.35 6.88
C ILE A 458 -30.63 7.24 8.11
N PRO A 459 -31.13 8.49 8.04
CA PRO A 459 -31.27 9.34 9.21
C PRO A 459 -32.42 8.84 10.09
N GLU A 460 -32.26 8.94 11.41
CA GLU A 460 -33.36 8.69 12.35
C GLU A 460 -34.33 9.88 12.37
N GLU A 461 -35.59 9.67 12.76
CA GLU A 461 -36.61 10.71 12.71
C GLU A 461 -36.45 11.73 13.84
N GLU A 462 -36.35 11.26 15.09
CA GLU A 462 -36.39 12.07 16.30
C GLU A 462 -35.00 12.49 16.81
N THR A 463 -33.99 11.69 16.49
CA THR A 463 -32.63 11.76 17.05
C THR A 463 -31.58 12.03 15.96
N ARG A 464 -30.40 12.52 16.33
CA ARG A 464 -29.36 13.02 15.40
C ARG A 464 -28.40 11.96 14.85
N GLU A 465 -28.58 10.69 15.18
CA GLU A 465 -27.75 9.61 14.62
C GLU A 465 -28.11 9.29 13.17
N LEU A 466 -27.11 8.75 12.49
CA LEU A 466 -27.22 8.22 11.14
C LEU A 466 -26.90 6.73 11.14
N ARG A 467 -27.67 5.93 10.41
CA ARG A 467 -27.32 4.53 10.14
C ARG A 467 -26.82 4.39 8.71
N LEU A 468 -25.72 3.68 8.54
CA LEU A 468 -25.15 3.37 7.23
C LEU A 468 -25.55 1.99 6.79
N ARG A 469 -26.07 1.86 5.57
CA ARG A 469 -26.47 0.58 4.98
C ARG A 469 -25.83 0.34 3.63
N GLY A 470 -25.67 -0.95 3.32
CA GLY A 470 -25.01 -1.43 2.12
C GLY A 470 -25.40 -2.86 1.75
N LEU A 471 -25.07 -3.26 0.53
CA LEU A 471 -25.30 -4.62 0.05
C LEU A 471 -24.15 -5.54 0.45
N GLY A 472 -24.50 -6.58 1.20
CA GLY A 472 -23.62 -7.66 1.63
C GLY A 472 -23.22 -8.61 0.49
N PRO A 473 -22.29 -9.56 0.77
CA PRO A 473 -21.81 -10.52 -0.22
C PRO A 473 -22.88 -11.44 -0.83
N LYS A 474 -24.05 -11.60 -0.18
CA LYS A 474 -25.19 -12.37 -0.70
C LYS A 474 -26.30 -11.46 -1.23
N ASN A 475 -25.96 -10.20 -1.53
CA ASN A 475 -26.88 -9.17 -2.01
C ASN A 475 -28.03 -8.85 -1.03
N GLU A 476 -27.78 -9.07 0.26
CA GLU A 476 -28.66 -8.69 1.36
C GLU A 476 -28.33 -7.28 1.85
N GLU A 477 -29.33 -6.50 2.24
CA GLU A 477 -29.08 -5.20 2.86
C GLU A 477 -28.61 -5.39 4.32
N LEU A 478 -27.47 -4.78 4.66
CA LEU A 478 -26.87 -4.84 6.00
C LEU A 478 -26.68 -3.43 6.54
N THR A 479 -26.90 -3.26 7.85
CA THR A 479 -26.43 -2.09 8.58
C THR A 479 -24.93 -2.26 8.85
N ALA A 480 -24.12 -1.38 8.25
CA ALA A 480 -22.67 -1.39 8.37
C ALA A 480 -22.20 -0.62 9.61
N ALA A 481 -22.85 0.51 9.93
CA ALA A 481 -22.50 1.33 11.07
C ALA A 481 -23.66 2.19 11.58
N ALA A 482 -23.53 2.67 12.82
CA ALA A 482 -24.30 3.79 13.38
C ALA A 482 -23.34 4.93 13.76
N ILE A 483 -23.71 6.17 13.45
CA ILE A 483 -22.85 7.35 13.60
C ILE A 483 -23.55 8.39 14.46
N VAL A 484 -22.85 8.92 15.47
CA VAL A 484 -23.41 9.89 16.42
C VAL A 484 -22.52 11.12 16.55
N PRO A 485 -23.09 12.34 16.53
CA PRO A 485 -22.36 13.57 16.82
C PRO A 485 -22.37 13.86 18.33
N LEU A 486 -21.31 13.45 19.04
CA LEU A 486 -21.32 13.44 20.51
C LEU A 486 -21.46 14.84 21.14
N ALA A 487 -20.98 15.89 20.46
CA ALA A 487 -21.12 17.28 20.90
C ALA A 487 -22.53 17.87 20.70
N LEU A 488 -23.38 17.25 19.89
CA LEU A 488 -24.76 17.67 19.69
C LEU A 488 -25.71 16.90 20.62
N PRO A 489 -26.84 17.49 21.03
CA PRO A 489 -27.84 16.76 21.80
C PRO A 489 -28.43 15.60 20.99
N GLU A 490 -28.87 14.56 21.69
CA GLU A 490 -29.50 13.38 21.08
C GLU A 490 -30.73 13.74 20.25
N TRP A 491 -31.69 14.41 20.88
CA TRP A 491 -32.98 14.75 20.30
C TRP A 491 -32.89 15.97 19.41
N LYS A 492 -33.35 15.89 18.16
CA LYS A 492 -33.40 17.01 17.20
C LYS A 492 -34.16 18.24 17.71
N LEU A 493 -34.97 18.05 18.75
CA LEU A 493 -35.63 19.11 19.50
C LEU A 493 -34.99 19.27 20.89
N PRO A 494 -34.61 20.50 21.29
CA PRO A 494 -34.72 21.75 20.53
C PRO A 494 -33.75 21.81 19.35
N ARG A 495 -34.06 22.71 18.40
CA ARG A 495 -33.14 23.02 17.29
C ARG A 495 -31.83 23.57 17.84
N THR A 496 -30.74 23.21 17.17
CA THR A 496 -29.38 23.64 17.44
C THR A 496 -28.80 24.25 16.17
N ASP A 497 -27.77 25.10 16.30
CA ASP A 497 -27.06 25.66 15.15
C ASP A 497 -26.04 24.67 14.56
N GLY A 498 -26.31 23.37 14.67
CA GLY A 498 -25.47 22.30 14.16
C GLY A 498 -26.23 21.00 14.01
N ASN A 499 -25.79 20.16 13.07
CA ASN A 499 -26.43 18.89 12.74
C ASN A 499 -25.45 17.90 12.09
N LEU A 500 -25.87 16.64 12.03
CA LEU A 500 -25.23 15.59 11.26
C LEU A 500 -26.21 15.14 10.16
N GLU A 501 -25.82 15.31 8.90
CA GLU A 501 -26.70 15.12 7.75
C GLU A 501 -26.04 14.30 6.64
N SER A 502 -26.85 13.80 5.71
CA SER A 502 -26.39 13.15 4.49
C SER A 502 -26.51 14.10 3.30
N SER A 503 -25.51 14.10 2.43
CA SER A 503 -25.55 14.77 1.12
C SER A 503 -24.94 13.85 0.07
N SER A 504 -25.75 13.42 -0.91
CA SER A 504 -25.35 12.46 -1.97
C SER A 504 -24.56 11.25 -1.47
N ASP A 505 -23.24 11.35 -1.51
CA ASP A 505 -22.19 10.37 -1.24
C ASP A 505 -21.36 10.75 0.00
N LYS A 506 -21.87 11.62 0.87
CA LYS A 506 -21.15 12.19 2.00
C LYS A 506 -22.01 12.29 3.25
N ILE A 507 -21.35 12.18 4.40
CA ILE A 507 -21.87 12.62 5.69
C ILE A 507 -21.30 14.01 5.95
N VAL A 508 -22.15 14.93 6.40
CA VAL A 508 -21.79 16.32 6.69
C VAL A 508 -22.09 16.61 8.16
N HIS A 509 -21.05 16.89 8.93
CA HIS A 509 -21.17 17.43 10.28
C HIS A 509 -20.90 18.93 10.23
N TYR A 510 -21.86 19.74 10.66
CA TYR A 510 -21.69 21.19 10.71
C TYR A 510 -22.19 21.78 12.01
N GLN A 511 -21.60 22.89 12.42
CA GLN A 511 -22.00 23.61 13.62
C GLN A 511 -21.54 25.07 13.57
N HIS A 512 -22.42 26.00 13.93
CA HIS A 512 -22.09 27.36 14.31
C HIS A 512 -21.86 27.40 15.82
N ALA A 513 -20.74 27.97 16.26
CA ALA A 513 -20.38 28.05 17.67
C ALA A 513 -19.57 29.30 17.99
N VAL A 514 -19.58 29.69 19.27
CA VAL A 514 -18.72 30.75 19.81
C VAL A 514 -17.79 30.13 20.83
N GLY A 515 -16.51 30.44 20.71
CA GLY A 515 -15.51 29.92 21.63
C GLY A 515 -14.09 30.18 21.16
N GLU A 516 -13.15 29.98 22.06
CA GLU A 516 -11.72 29.96 21.75
C GLU A 516 -11.33 28.58 21.22
N ARG A 517 -11.94 27.52 21.76
CA ARG A 517 -11.58 26.12 21.48
C ARG A 517 -12.82 25.27 21.34
N LEU A 518 -12.92 24.54 20.23
CA LEU A 518 -14.11 23.79 19.87
C LEU A 518 -13.77 22.33 19.56
N TYR A 519 -14.73 21.44 19.79
CA TYR A 519 -14.54 20.00 19.67
C TYR A 519 -15.75 19.36 18.98
N PHE A 520 -15.48 18.62 17.89
CA PHE A 520 -16.50 18.06 17.00
C PHE A 520 -16.41 16.52 16.86
N PRO A 521 -16.55 15.77 17.96
CA PRO A 521 -16.40 14.32 17.96
C PRO A 521 -17.58 13.59 17.34
N LEU A 522 -17.24 12.61 16.50
CA LEU A 522 -18.11 11.59 15.92
C LEU A 522 -17.71 10.23 16.47
N PHE A 523 -18.70 9.46 16.92
CA PHE A 523 -18.52 8.05 17.23
C PHE A 523 -19.25 7.20 16.20
N LEU A 524 -18.56 6.20 15.68
CA LEU A 524 -19.06 5.25 14.71
C LEU A 524 -19.03 3.86 15.34
N ASP A 525 -20.18 3.28 15.63
CA ASP A 525 -20.28 1.86 15.93
C ASP A 525 -20.24 1.08 14.62
N ILE A 526 -19.16 0.34 14.36
CA ILE A 526 -18.94 -0.38 13.10
C ILE A 526 -19.17 -1.88 13.23
N ARG A 527 -19.75 -2.32 14.36
CA ARG A 527 -20.12 -3.71 14.59
C ARG A 527 -21.55 -3.93 14.14
N SER A 528 -21.72 -4.58 12.98
CA SER A 528 -23.01 -4.64 12.25
C SER A 528 -24.24 -5.06 13.08
N TRP A 529 -24.10 -6.03 14.00
CA TRP A 529 -25.21 -6.46 14.85
C TRP A 529 -25.52 -5.44 15.96
N ARG A 530 -24.52 -4.71 16.46
CA ARG A 530 -24.68 -3.69 17.52
C ARG A 530 -25.12 -2.34 16.95
N ALA A 531 -24.71 -2.02 15.73
CA ALA A 531 -25.16 -0.85 14.98
C ALA A 531 -26.69 -0.78 14.75
N THR A 532 -27.41 -1.90 14.92
CA THR A 532 -28.89 -1.93 14.89
C THR A 532 -29.54 -1.83 16.27
N SER A 533 -28.76 -1.87 17.34
CA SER A 533 -29.24 -1.78 18.72
C SER A 533 -29.68 -0.36 19.08
N PRO A 534 -30.48 -0.20 20.15
CA PRO A 534 -30.79 1.11 20.71
C PRO A 534 -29.51 1.85 21.08
N LEU A 535 -29.48 3.15 20.83
CA LEU A 535 -28.30 3.99 21.02
C LEU A 535 -28.69 5.25 21.80
N THR A 536 -27.81 5.72 22.70
CA THR A 536 -27.98 6.99 23.42
C THR A 536 -26.64 7.62 23.74
N TRP A 537 -26.54 8.95 23.76
CA TRP A 537 -25.30 9.64 24.11
C TRP A 537 -25.54 10.96 24.86
N ARG A 538 -24.60 11.34 25.73
CA ARG A 538 -24.71 12.56 26.55
C ARG A 538 -23.36 13.23 26.66
N ARG A 539 -23.35 14.57 26.61
CA ARG A 539 -22.23 15.35 27.14
C ARG A 539 -22.23 15.21 28.67
N LEU A 540 -21.06 14.88 29.21
CA LEU A 540 -20.85 14.75 30.64
C LEU A 540 -20.42 16.09 31.24
N THR A 541 -20.64 16.24 32.55
CA THR A 541 -20.08 17.37 33.30
C THR A 541 -18.63 17.05 33.62
N VAL A 542 -17.73 17.93 33.19
CA VAL A 542 -16.33 17.93 33.63
C VAL A 542 -16.21 18.96 34.74
N ALA A 543 -15.51 18.60 35.81
CA ALA A 543 -15.24 19.51 36.92
C ALA A 543 -13.75 19.60 37.24
N GLU A 544 -13.33 20.78 37.67
CA GLU A 544 -11.98 21.12 38.11
C GLU A 544 -12.12 22.03 39.34
N HIS A 545 -11.35 21.79 40.39
CA HIS A 545 -11.41 22.59 41.63
C HIS A 545 -12.84 22.80 42.18
N LEU A 546 -13.65 21.73 42.21
CA LEU A 546 -15.06 21.73 42.68
C LEU A 546 -15.99 22.64 41.86
N SER A 547 -15.58 23.04 40.65
CA SER A 547 -16.37 23.89 39.75
C SER A 547 -16.54 23.20 38.40
N ILE A 548 -17.68 23.43 37.74
CA ILE A 548 -17.91 22.91 36.39
C ILE A 548 -16.96 23.63 35.42
N CYS A 549 -16.23 22.86 34.60
CA CYS A 549 -15.37 23.40 33.56
C CYS A 549 -16.19 24.00 32.42
N ASP A 550 -15.70 25.11 31.87
CA ASP A 550 -16.22 25.64 30.61
C ASP A 550 -15.92 24.65 29.45
N PRO A 551 -16.84 24.48 28.47
CA PRO A 551 -16.60 23.62 27.31
C PRO A 551 -15.38 23.99 26.46
N ASN A 552 -14.86 25.23 26.55
CA ASN A 552 -13.59 25.62 25.93
C ASN A 552 -12.35 25.08 26.66
N ILE A 553 -12.51 24.59 27.89
CA ILE A 553 -11.42 24.08 28.74
C ILE A 553 -11.30 22.57 28.63
N ALA A 554 -12.42 21.85 28.76
CA ALA A 554 -12.46 20.40 28.64
C ALA A 554 -13.88 19.91 28.36
N GLN A 555 -13.99 18.79 27.66
CA GLN A 555 -15.28 18.15 27.37
C GLN A 555 -15.18 16.64 27.58
N ALA A 556 -16.29 16.05 28.01
CA ALA A 556 -16.43 14.61 28.11
C ALA A 556 -17.78 14.16 27.57
N PHE A 557 -17.84 12.92 27.07
CA PHE A 557 -19.00 12.34 26.43
C PHE A 557 -19.17 10.90 26.89
N ARG A 558 -20.42 10.46 26.99
CA ARG A 558 -20.79 9.05 27.11
C ARG A 558 -21.62 8.66 25.91
N VAL A 559 -21.32 7.51 25.33
CA VAL A 559 -22.16 6.85 24.33
C VAL A 559 -22.49 5.44 24.80
N GLN A 560 -23.71 5.00 24.55
CA GLN A 560 -24.18 3.67 24.86
C GLN A 560 -24.82 3.08 23.61
N VAL A 561 -24.46 1.85 23.26
CA VAL A 561 -25.07 1.09 22.19
C VAL A 561 -25.47 -0.29 22.71
N GLY A 562 -26.78 -0.54 22.80
CA GLY A 562 -27.31 -1.69 23.51
C GLY A 562 -26.89 -1.67 24.98
N TRP A 563 -26.10 -2.66 25.39
CA TRP A 563 -25.63 -2.84 26.76
C TRP A 563 -24.23 -2.29 27.00
N GLU A 564 -23.46 -2.02 25.94
CA GLU A 564 -22.09 -1.54 26.02
C GLU A 564 -22.10 0.00 26.07
N GLN A 565 -21.19 0.58 26.86
CA GLN A 565 -21.05 2.03 26.99
C GLN A 565 -19.59 2.43 27.00
N TRP A 566 -19.31 3.58 26.40
CA TRP A 566 -17.98 4.17 26.33
C TRP A 566 -18.03 5.61 26.82
N ALA A 567 -16.92 6.06 27.38
CA ALA A 567 -16.69 7.44 27.75
C ALA A 567 -15.44 7.99 27.05
N PHE A 568 -15.52 9.24 26.63
CA PHE A 568 -14.43 9.96 25.99
C PHE A 568 -14.24 11.28 26.71
N TYR A 569 -12.99 11.70 26.88
CA TYR A 569 -12.62 12.98 27.46
C TYR A 569 -11.51 13.63 26.65
N ARG A 570 -11.61 14.94 26.45
CA ARG A 570 -10.58 15.78 25.81
C ARG A 570 -10.35 17.02 26.64
N SER A 571 -9.10 17.25 27.03
CA SER A 571 -8.61 18.56 27.47
C SER A 571 -8.43 19.45 26.24
N LEU A 572 -8.98 20.66 26.29
CA LEU A 572 -8.80 21.69 25.26
C LEU A 572 -7.87 22.81 25.74
N ALA A 573 -7.79 22.99 27.06
CA ALA A 573 -6.76 23.78 27.75
C ALA A 573 -5.58 22.92 28.20
N ALA A 574 -4.62 23.55 28.88
CA ALA A 574 -3.55 22.84 29.57
C ALA A 574 -4.19 21.75 30.47
N PRO A 575 -3.71 20.49 30.41
CA PRO A 575 -4.15 19.43 31.29
C PRO A 575 -4.08 19.86 32.76
N ASN A 576 -5.11 19.51 33.52
CA ASN A 576 -5.17 19.73 34.96
C ASN A 576 -5.93 18.56 35.59
N ASN A 577 -5.96 18.50 36.92
CA ASN A 577 -6.70 17.48 37.63
C ASN A 577 -8.22 17.70 37.47
N ARG A 578 -8.82 16.95 36.56
CA ARG A 578 -10.25 17.05 36.22
C ARG A 578 -10.98 15.75 36.48
N THR A 579 -12.26 15.89 36.80
CA THR A 579 -13.15 14.75 37.04
C THR A 579 -14.33 14.73 36.11
N PHE A 580 -14.74 13.54 35.68
CA PHE A 580 -16.03 13.27 35.02
C PHE A 580 -16.45 11.84 35.35
N MET A 581 -17.75 11.60 35.56
CA MET A 581 -18.30 10.24 35.75
C MET A 581 -17.55 9.35 36.78
N GLY A 582 -16.97 9.94 37.83
CA GLY A 582 -16.23 9.21 38.86
C GLY A 582 -14.73 9.06 38.59
N GLU A 583 -14.27 9.33 37.36
CA GLU A 583 -12.86 9.40 37.00
C GLU A 583 -12.20 10.69 37.50
N ASN A 584 -10.92 10.60 37.86
CA ASN A 584 -10.06 11.72 38.25
C ASN A 584 -8.72 11.57 37.53
N LEU A 585 -8.41 12.46 36.58
CA LEU A 585 -7.24 12.31 35.71
C LEU A 585 -6.61 13.64 35.32
N ILE A 586 -5.33 13.56 34.95
CA ILE A 586 -4.54 14.63 34.34
C ILE A 586 -4.08 14.06 32.99
N SER A 587 -4.83 14.35 31.94
CA SER A 587 -4.55 13.82 30.60
C SER A 587 -5.05 14.77 29.52
N GLU A 588 -4.49 14.66 28.34
CA GLU A 588 -4.98 15.37 27.16
C GLU A 588 -6.19 14.67 26.55
N PHE A 589 -6.16 13.35 26.45
CA PHE A 589 -7.25 12.54 25.90
C PHE A 589 -7.42 11.26 26.71
N PHE A 590 -8.67 10.83 26.86
CA PHE A 590 -9.02 9.57 27.50
C PHE A 590 -10.17 8.91 26.75
N ALA A 591 -10.06 7.59 26.55
CA ALA A 591 -11.14 6.73 26.11
C ALA A 591 -11.25 5.54 27.06
N GLY A 592 -12.48 5.21 27.46
CA GLY A 592 -12.74 4.08 28.35
C GLY A 592 -14.05 3.39 28.01
N GLN A 593 -14.15 2.11 28.37
CA GLN A 593 -15.37 1.32 28.33
C GLN A 593 -15.90 1.18 29.75
N PHE A 594 -17.21 1.36 29.93
CA PHE A 594 -17.85 1.15 31.21
C PHE A 594 -18.32 -0.30 31.34
N ASP A 595 -17.79 -0.99 32.34
CA ASP A 595 -18.23 -2.29 32.81
C ASP A 595 -19.03 -2.14 34.12
N GLN A 596 -20.11 -2.93 34.28
CA GLN A 596 -20.97 -2.80 35.46
C GLN A 596 -20.30 -3.27 36.76
N ASP A 597 -19.39 -4.23 36.67
CA ASP A 597 -18.73 -4.86 37.81
C ASP A 597 -17.37 -4.18 38.10
N GLU A 598 -16.65 -3.77 37.05
CA GLU A 598 -15.29 -3.22 37.17
C GLU A 598 -15.23 -1.68 37.12
N GLY A 599 -16.31 -1.02 36.70
CA GLY A 599 -16.34 0.45 36.54
C GLY A 599 -15.77 0.89 35.20
N MET A 600 -14.94 1.94 35.19
CA MET A 600 -14.33 2.42 33.94
C MET A 600 -13.06 1.62 33.63
N ASN A 601 -13.11 0.84 32.56
CA ASN A 601 -11.96 0.16 31.99
C ASN A 601 -11.29 1.08 30.96
N GLU A 602 -10.05 1.45 31.24
CA GLU A 602 -9.28 2.33 30.35
C GLU A 602 -8.93 1.61 29.04
N LEU A 603 -9.29 2.24 27.93
CA LEU A 603 -8.89 1.82 26.58
C LEU A 603 -7.70 2.64 26.09
N LEU A 604 -7.63 3.92 26.46
CA LEU A 604 -6.55 4.83 26.11
C LEU A 604 -6.46 5.97 27.09
N ARG A 605 -5.23 6.34 27.45
CA ARG A 605 -4.90 7.61 28.10
C ARG A 605 -3.69 8.23 27.44
N ILE A 606 -3.83 9.48 26.99
CA ILE A 606 -2.73 10.30 26.45
C ILE A 606 -2.41 11.38 27.48
N GLU A 607 -1.21 11.35 28.02
CA GLU A 607 -0.68 12.34 28.95
C GLU A 607 0.17 13.39 28.19
N GLU A 608 0.33 14.58 28.77
CA GLU A 608 1.22 15.62 28.22
C GLU A 608 2.68 15.17 28.40
N GLU A 609 3.49 15.21 27.34
CA GLU A 609 4.91 14.84 27.37
C GLU A 609 5.79 15.78 28.22
#